data_AF-A0A2E5GUT5-F1
#
_entry.id   AF-A0A2E5GUT5-F1
#
_cell.length_a   1.000
_cell.length_b   1.000
_cell.length_c   1.000
_cell.angle_alpha   90.00
_cell.angle_beta   90.00
_cell.angle_gamma   90.00
#
_symmetry.space_group_name_H-M   'P 1'
#
loop_
_entity.id
_entity.type
_entity.pdbx_description
1 polymer ?
#
loop_
_entity_poly.entity_id
_entity_poly.type
_entity_poly.pdbx_seq_one_letter_code
_entity_poly.pdbx_strand_id
1 'polypeptide(L)'
;MTKNKSRQDPLNYGIRINNRLAFLMADSQRGDYPPTDQALEFFIEIKKELDSELINFNKLLLEYTEIINRQIEENNINRLKF
;
A
#
# COMPACT_ATOMS: atom_id res chain seq x y z
N MET A 1 11.35 21.86 15.28
CA MET A 1 10.84 20.52 14.91
C MET A 1 9.68 20.69 13.94
N THR A 2 9.82 20.21 12.71
CA THR A 2 8.78 20.31 11.69
C THR A 2 7.63 19.38 12.08
N LYS A 3 6.50 19.94 12.49
CA LYS A 3 5.31 19.15 12.83
C LYS A 3 4.78 18.56 11.53
N ASN A 4 4.91 17.25 11.37
CA ASN A 4 4.38 16.56 10.21
C ASN A 4 2.85 16.69 10.21
N LYS A 5 2.28 17.38 9.23
CA LYS A 5 0.81 17.48 9.10
C LYS A 5 0.29 16.17 8.51
N SER A 6 -0.94 15.74 8.80
CA SER A 6 -1.45 14.46 8.25
C SER A 6 -1.30 14.34 6.72
N ARG A 7 -1.48 15.42 5.96
CA ARG A 7 -1.28 15.40 4.49
C ARG A 7 0.19 15.24 4.04
N GLN A 8 1.13 15.39 4.96
CA GLN A 8 2.59 15.28 4.78
C GLN A 8 3.16 14.03 5.48
N ASP A 9 2.33 13.28 6.21
CA ASP A 9 2.73 12.06 6.89
C ASP A 9 3.01 10.94 5.86
N PRO A 10 4.23 10.39 5.81
CA PRO A 10 4.57 9.27 4.95
C PRO A 10 3.65 8.06 5.15
N LEU A 11 3.14 7.84 6.38
CA LEU A 11 2.22 6.75 6.69
C LEU A 11 0.88 6.88 5.94
N ASN A 12 0.50 8.10 5.54
CA ASN A 12 -0.72 8.34 4.78
C ASN A 12 -0.59 8.03 3.29
N TYR A 13 0.60 7.69 2.78
CA TYR A 13 0.79 7.48 1.34
C TYR A 13 -0.04 6.31 0.79
N GLY A 14 0.02 5.13 1.43
CA GLY A 14 -0.79 3.97 1.04
C GLY A 14 -2.31 4.24 1.11
N ILE A 15 -2.77 4.95 2.15
CA ILE A 15 -4.17 5.36 2.28
C ILE A 15 -4.60 6.27 1.11
N ARG A 16 -3.72 7.19 0.67
CA ARG A 16 -4.00 8.07 -0.47
C ARG A 16 -4.11 7.29 -1.79
N ILE A 17 -3.32 6.23 -2.00
CA ILE A 17 -3.45 5.34 -3.15
C ILE A 17 -4.85 4.68 -3.14
N ASN A 18 -5.25 4.08 -2.03
CA ASN A 18 -6.56 3.43 -1.89
C ASN A 18 -7.72 4.40 -2.11
N ASN A 19 -7.64 5.60 -1.55
CA ASN A 19 -8.67 6.63 -1.76
C ASN A 19 -8.77 7.03 -3.23
N ARG A 20 -7.64 7.21 -3.95
CA ARG A 20 -7.65 7.54 -5.38
C ARG A 20 -8.32 6.43 -6.21
N LEU A 21 -8.03 5.16 -5.92
CA LEU A 21 -8.70 4.02 -6.57
C LEU A 21 -10.20 3.99 -6.29
N ALA A 22 -10.61 4.21 -5.02
CA ALA A 22 -12.01 4.22 -4.64
C ALA A 22 -12.79 5.35 -5.34
N PHE A 23 -12.20 6.55 -5.43
CA PHE A 23 -12.82 7.65 -6.16
C PHE A 23 -12.91 7.38 -7.66
N LEU A 24 -11.85 6.83 -8.26
CA LEU A 24 -11.86 6.45 -9.68
C LEU A 24 -12.95 5.40 -9.97
N MET A 25 -13.10 4.41 -9.10
CA MET A 25 -14.15 3.39 -9.21
C MET A 25 -15.54 4.01 -9.10
N ALA A 26 -15.77 4.84 -8.09
CA ALA A 26 -17.07 5.49 -7.88
C ALA A 26 -17.44 6.44 -9.03
N ASP A 27 -16.46 7.14 -9.61
CA ASP A 27 -16.68 8.01 -10.76
C ASP A 27 -16.94 7.22 -12.05
N SER A 28 -16.15 6.16 -12.29
CA SER A 28 -16.30 5.30 -13.48
C SER A 28 -17.59 4.48 -13.49
N GLN A 29 -18.24 4.32 -12.33
CA GLN A 29 -19.54 3.65 -12.20
C GLN A 29 -20.74 4.59 -12.43
N ARG A 30 -20.50 5.88 -12.75
CA ARG A 30 -21.59 6.83 -13.01
C ARG A 30 -22.11 6.67 -14.43
N GLY A 31 -23.32 6.11 -14.54
CA GLY A 31 -24.02 5.90 -15.81
C GLY A 31 -23.63 4.60 -16.50
N ASP A 32 -24.15 4.40 -17.71
CA ASP A 32 -24.09 3.11 -18.44
C ASP A 32 -22.97 3.07 -19.51
N TYR A 33 -22.02 4.00 -19.45
CA TYR A 33 -20.90 4.09 -20.40
C TYR A 33 -19.66 3.39 -19.84
N PRO A 34 -18.79 2.82 -20.70
CA PRO A 34 -17.50 2.30 -20.24
C PRO A 34 -16.59 3.43 -19.70
N PRO A 35 -15.55 3.09 -18.90
CA PRO A 35 -14.57 4.07 -18.44
C PRO A 35 -13.92 4.83 -19.60
N THR A 36 -13.63 6.12 -19.38
CA THR A 36 -12.94 6.94 -20.39
C THR A 36 -11.47 6.54 -20.53
N ASP A 37 -10.84 6.91 -21.65
CA ASP A 37 -9.40 6.69 -21.86
C ASP A 37 -8.55 7.30 -20.74
N GLN A 38 -8.93 8.49 -20.24
CA GLN A 38 -8.23 9.13 -19.12
C GLN A 38 -8.39 8.34 -17.82
N ALA A 39 -9.57 7.76 -17.56
CA ALA A 39 -9.79 6.92 -16.38
C ALA A 39 -8.94 5.64 -16.43
N LEU A 40 -8.80 5.04 -17.62
CA LEU A 40 -7.95 3.86 -17.84
C LEU A 40 -6.46 4.19 -17.67
N GLU A 41 -6.00 5.30 -18.23
CA GLU A 41 -4.60 5.74 -18.08
C GLU A 41 -4.26 6.02 -16.62
N PHE A 42 -5.13 6.74 -15.92
CA PHE A 42 -4.96 7.02 -14.49
C PHE A 42 -4.99 5.73 -13.65
N PHE A 43 -5.86 4.77 -13.97
CA PHE A 43 -5.86 3.46 -13.31
C PHE A 43 -4.50 2.75 -13.43
N ILE A 44 -3.90 2.76 -14.63
CA ILE A 44 -2.58 2.14 -14.87
C ILE A 44 -1.50 2.81 -14.02
N GLU A 45 -1.52 4.13 -13.89
CA GLU A 45 -0.58 4.89 -13.06
C GLU A 45 -0.72 4.51 -11.57
N ILE A 46 -1.93 4.59 -11.02
CA ILE A 46 -2.17 4.30 -9.60
C ILE A 46 -1.89 2.84 -9.28
N LYS A 47 -2.17 1.92 -10.20
CA LYS A 47 -1.82 0.51 -10.03
C LYS A 47 -0.30 0.31 -9.89
N LYS A 48 0.52 0.98 -10.72
CA LYS A 48 1.98 0.90 -10.62
C LYS A 48 2.50 1.45 -9.30
N GLU A 49 1.90 2.54 -8.81
CA GLU A 49 2.22 3.06 -7.47
C GLU A 49 1.90 2.04 -6.38
N LEU A 50 0.70 1.43 -6.43
CA LEU A 50 0.29 0.39 -5.48
C LEU A 50 1.24 -0.81 -5.49
N ASP A 51 1.59 -1.30 -6.68
CA ASP A 51 2.51 -2.43 -6.85
C ASP A 51 3.87 -2.14 -6.20
N SER A 52 4.37 -0.90 -6.34
CA SER A 52 5.63 -0.46 -5.73
C SER A 52 5.55 -0.45 -4.20
N GLU A 53 4.46 0.06 -3.62
CA GLU A 53 4.25 0.06 -2.17
C GLU A 53 4.08 -1.35 -1.60
N LEU A 54 3.40 -2.25 -2.32
CA LEU A 54 3.27 -3.66 -1.92
C LEU A 54 4.61 -4.39 -1.91
N ILE A 55 5.48 -4.13 -2.90
CA ILE A 55 6.84 -4.68 -2.94
C ILE A 55 7.64 -4.21 -1.71
N ASN A 56 7.59 -2.91 -1.42
CA ASN A 56 8.28 -2.33 -0.26
C ASN A 56 7.76 -2.91 1.05
N PHE A 57 6.44 -3.04 1.19
CA PHE A 57 5.81 -3.64 2.36
C PHE A 57 6.23 -5.10 2.55
N ASN A 58 6.20 -5.92 1.49
CA ASN A 58 6.60 -7.33 1.58
C ASN A 58 8.07 -7.48 1.95
N LYS A 59 8.95 -6.64 1.42
CA LYS A 59 10.37 -6.61 1.80
C LYS A 59 10.54 -6.32 3.28
N LEU A 60 9.83 -5.30 3.77
CA LEU A 60 9.84 -4.91 5.19
C LEU A 60 9.33 -6.06 6.06
N LEU A 61 8.18 -6.64 5.70
CA LEU A 61 7.57 -7.74 6.45
C LEU A 61 8.52 -8.93 6.56
N LEU A 62 9.17 -9.31 5.47
CA LEU A 62 10.15 -10.39 5.46
C LEU A 62 11.34 -10.08 6.38
N GLU A 63 11.92 -8.89 6.25
CA GLU A 63 13.08 -8.46 7.06
C GLU A 63 12.76 -8.52 8.56
N TYR A 64 11.64 -7.93 8.98
CA TYR A 64 11.24 -7.94 10.39
C TYR A 64 10.85 -9.34 10.87
N THR A 65 10.23 -10.16 10.03
CA THR A 65 9.90 -11.55 10.38
C THR A 65 11.16 -12.36 10.64
N GLU A 66 12.21 -12.19 9.81
CA GLU A 66 13.50 -12.85 10.01
C GLU A 66 14.20 -12.40 11.30
N ILE A 67 14.18 -11.08 11.59
CA ILE A 67 14.72 -10.53 12.84
C ILE A 67 13.99 -11.12 14.05
N ILE A 68 12.66 -11.14 14.02
CA ILE A 68 11.84 -11.66 15.12
C ILE A 68 12.07 -13.16 15.28
N ASN A 69 12.10 -13.94 14.19
CA ASN A 69 12.35 -15.37 14.25
C ASN A 69 13.73 -15.70 14.85
N ARG A 70 14.76 -14.91 14.52
CA ARG A 70 16.09 -15.06 15.14
C ARG A 70 16.05 -14.82 16.65
N GLN A 71 15.37 -13.75 17.08
CA GLN A 71 15.20 -13.47 18.51
C GLN A 71 14.40 -14.57 19.23
N ILE A 72 13.36 -15.11 18.57
CA ILE A 72 12.56 -16.21 19.08
C ILE A 72 13.41 -17.47 19.29
N GLU A 73 14.29 -17.81 18.34
CA GLU A 73 15.21 -18.95 18.45
C GLU A 73 16.20 -18.78 19.60
N GLU A 74 16.82 -17.60 19.73
CA GLU A 74 17.73 -17.28 20.83
C GLU A 74 17.05 -17.44 22.21
N ASN A 75 15.73 -17.28 22.27
CA ASN A 75 14.93 -17.39 23.50
C ASN A 75 14.17 -18.72 23.64
N ASN A 76 14.42 -19.72 22.78
CA ASN A 76 13.73 -21.03 22.76
C ASN A 76 12.18 -20.94 22.64
N ILE A 77 11.67 -19.97 21.88
CA ILE A 77 10.23 -19.79 21.62
C ILE A 77 9.89 -20.37 20.22
N ASN A 78 8.62 -20.70 19.95
CA ASN A 78 8.18 -21.21 18.64
C ASN A 78 8.14 -20.11 17.56
N ARG A 79 8.57 -20.44 16.33
CA ARG A 79 8.65 -19.53 15.18
C ARG A 79 7.29 -19.01 14.69
N LEU A 80 7.28 -17.79 14.16
CA LEU A 80 6.13 -17.22 13.46
C LEU A 80 6.07 -17.74 12.01
N LYS A 81 4.85 -17.96 11.51
CA LYS A 81 4.57 -18.34 10.12
C LYS A 81 3.53 -17.38 9.55
N PHE A 82 3.83 -16.77 8.41
CA PHE A 82 2.96 -15.87 7.67
C PHE A 82 3.00 -16.22 6.19
#